data_AF-A0A9P9DFK6-F1
#
_entry.id   AF-A0A9P9DFK6-F1
#
_cell.length_a   1.000
_cell.length_b   1.000
_cell.length_c   1.000
_cell.angle_alpha   90.00
_cell.angle_beta   90.00
_cell.angle_gamma   90.00
#
_symmetry.space_group_name_H-M   'P 1'
#
loop_
_entity.id
_entity.type
_entity.pdbx_description
1 polymer ?
#
loop_
_entity_poly.entity_id
_entity_poly.type
_entity_poly.pdbx_seq_one_letter_code
_entity_poly.pdbx_strand_id
1 'polypeptide(L)'
;SSILVDRFPTLVYIAPHNLPQQLIEESDLRIALLHASVKYVVRVSTNVEYIGPTNPVFYGRAHWAIENLLSQPEFKDLQWTLLQPNFFTASYLASAAEWVKAYRTTGKVCVVRGLNSLGYACGPRAVAEATRC
;
A
#
# COMPACT_ATOMS: atom_id res chain seq x y z
N SER A 1 -6.87 2.41 13.22
CA SER A 1 -6.74 1.13 12.50
C SER A 1 -7.95 0.24 12.73
N SER A 2 -8.29 -0.68 11.81
CA SER A 2 -9.32 -1.71 12.05
C SER A 2 -8.66 -3.00 12.54
N ILE A 3 -9.20 -3.60 13.59
CA ILE A 3 -8.67 -4.82 14.23
C ILE A 3 -9.74 -5.90 14.22
N LEU A 4 -9.42 -7.09 13.72
CA LEU A 4 -10.27 -8.27 13.81
C LEU A 4 -9.53 -9.36 14.59
N VAL A 5 -10.22 -10.02 15.52
CA VAL A 5 -9.66 -11.06 16.40
C VAL A 5 -10.42 -12.36 16.17
N ASP A 6 -9.70 -13.45 15.89
CA ASP A 6 -10.26 -14.80 15.72
C ASP A 6 -9.74 -15.77 16.81
N ARG A 7 -10.47 -16.88 17.08
CA ARG A 7 -10.19 -17.78 18.23
C ARG A 7 -9.30 -18.99 17.90
N PHE A 8 -8.37 -19.21 18.84
CA PHE A 8 -7.30 -20.20 19.02
C PHE A 8 -6.65 -20.93 17.81
N PRO A 9 -5.34 -20.68 17.56
CA PRO A 9 -4.49 -19.68 18.22
C PRO A 9 -4.99 -18.26 17.90
N THR A 10 -4.97 -17.34 18.88
CA THR A 10 -5.52 -15.98 18.73
C THR A 10 -4.81 -15.27 17.58
N LEU A 11 -5.54 -15.07 16.49
CA LEU A 11 -5.06 -14.44 15.28
C LEU A 11 -5.63 -13.02 15.21
N VAL A 12 -4.75 -12.04 15.09
CA VAL A 12 -5.14 -10.63 15.03
C VAL A 12 -4.82 -10.08 13.65
N TYR A 13 -5.84 -9.57 12.96
CA TYR A 13 -5.69 -8.86 11.70
C TYR A 13 -5.67 -7.37 11.93
N ILE A 14 -4.65 -6.70 11.37
CA ILE A 14 -4.46 -5.25 11.49
C ILE A 14 -4.48 -4.63 10.10
N ALA A 15 -5.47 -3.77 9.87
CA ALA A 15 -5.52 -2.88 8.71
C ALA A 15 -5.15 -1.45 9.16
N PRO A 16 -3.96 -0.96 8.78
CA PRO A 16 -3.51 0.36 9.17
C PRO A 16 -4.22 1.45 8.35
N HIS A 17 -4.39 2.62 8.97
CA HIS A 17 -4.78 3.84 8.26
C HIS A 17 -3.53 4.58 7.78
N ASN A 18 -3.71 5.61 6.93
CA ASN A 18 -2.62 6.34 6.29
C ASN A 18 -2.29 7.69 6.96
N LEU A 19 -2.72 7.91 8.21
CA LEU A 19 -2.44 9.16 8.93
C LEU A 19 -1.11 9.08 9.68
N PRO A 20 -0.43 10.21 9.96
CA PRO A 20 0.87 10.20 10.64
C PRO A 20 0.88 9.49 12.00
N GLN A 21 -0.25 9.50 12.72
CA GLN A 21 -0.43 8.84 14.00
C GLN A 21 -0.33 7.31 13.92
N GLN A 22 -0.43 6.73 12.72
CA GLN A 22 -0.35 5.30 12.47
C GLN A 22 0.87 4.66 13.14
N LEU A 23 2.05 5.30 13.08
CA LEU A 23 3.27 4.76 13.69
C LEU A 23 3.13 4.61 15.22
N ILE A 24 2.57 5.61 15.89
CA ILE A 24 2.43 5.63 17.35
C ILE A 24 1.42 4.57 17.78
N GLU A 25 0.21 4.65 17.22
CA GLU A 25 -0.89 3.73 17.55
C GLU A 25 -0.52 2.26 17.30
N GLU A 26 0.16 2.01 16.18
CA GLU A 26 0.55 0.65 15.82
C GLU A 26 1.68 0.11 16.69
N SER A 27 2.62 0.96 17.11
CA SER A 27 3.70 0.56 18.03
C SER A 27 3.13 0.18 19.39
N ASP A 28 2.25 1.02 19.95
CA ASP A 28 1.61 0.76 21.25
C ASP A 28 0.77 -0.52 21.22
N LEU A 29 0.02 -0.73 20.13
CA LEU A 29 -0.77 -1.94 19.94
C LEU A 29 0.10 -3.21 19.95
N ARG A 30 1.29 -3.18 19.35
CA ARG A 30 2.19 -4.35 19.30
C ARG A 30 2.75 -4.71 20.66
N ILE A 31 3.08 -3.72 21.47
CA ILE A 31 3.46 -3.94 22.86
C ILE A 31 2.29 -4.58 23.62
N ALA A 32 1.07 -4.06 23.45
CA ALA A 32 -0.11 -4.67 24.08
C ALA A 32 -0.35 -6.12 23.64
N LEU A 33 -0.15 -6.43 22.35
CA LEU A 33 -0.28 -7.80 21.81
C LEU A 33 0.80 -8.74 22.34
N LEU A 34 2.04 -8.26 22.47
CA LEU A 34 3.14 -9.00 23.07
C LEU A 34 2.83 -9.34 24.53
N HIS A 35 2.37 -8.35 25.31
CA HIS A 35 1.98 -8.54 26.71
C HIS A 35 0.78 -9.47 26.87
N ALA A 36 -0.15 -9.46 25.90
CA ALA A 36 -1.29 -10.36 25.85
C ALA A 36 -0.92 -11.79 25.35
N SER A 37 0.36 -12.07 25.07
CA SER A 37 0.85 -13.37 24.58
C SER A 37 0.12 -13.86 23.32
N VAL A 38 -0.23 -12.92 22.42
CA VAL A 38 -0.82 -13.25 21.12
C VAL A 38 0.20 -14.00 20.27
N LYS A 39 -0.22 -15.07 19.60
CA LYS A 39 0.68 -15.89 18.79
C LYS A 39 0.84 -15.41 17.37
N TYR A 40 -0.25 -14.96 16.72
CA TYR A 40 -0.24 -14.63 15.30
C TYR A 40 -0.81 -13.24 15.03
N VAL A 41 -0.06 -12.44 14.29
CA VAL A 41 -0.48 -11.12 13.82
C VAL A 41 -0.31 -11.04 12.32
N VAL A 42 -1.40 -10.73 11.62
CA VAL A 42 -1.40 -10.48 10.19
C VAL A 42 -1.66 -9.00 9.96
N ARG A 43 -0.74 -8.31 9.31
CA ARG A 43 -0.82 -6.86 9.10
C ARG A 43 -0.72 -6.54 7.62
N VAL A 44 -1.63 -5.71 7.12
CA VAL A 44 -1.53 -5.17 5.76
C VAL A 44 -0.41 -4.12 5.76
N SER A 45 0.59 -4.30 4.89
CA SER A 45 1.62 -3.31 4.64
C SER A 45 1.32 -2.50 3.36
N THR A 46 2.35 -1.89 2.78
CA THR A 46 2.30 -1.14 1.53
C THR A 46 3.21 -1.79 0.50
N ASN A 47 3.31 -1.20 -0.69
CA ASN A 47 4.18 -1.66 -1.76
C ASN A 47 5.65 -1.58 -1.33
N VAL A 48 6.42 -2.65 -1.60
CA VAL A 48 7.87 -2.78 -1.30
C VAL A 48 8.66 -1.55 -1.74
N GLU A 49 8.37 -1.01 -2.92
CA GLU A 49 9.09 0.15 -3.47
C GLU A 49 8.90 1.43 -2.65
N TYR A 50 7.81 1.50 -1.87
CA TYR A 50 7.51 2.62 -0.99
C TYR A 50 8.10 2.45 0.42
N ILE A 51 8.61 1.27 0.78
CA ILE A 51 9.09 1.00 2.13
C ILE A 51 10.59 1.27 2.19
N GLY A 52 10.97 2.37 2.83
CA GLY A 52 12.38 2.69 3.04
C GLY A 52 12.59 3.84 4.01
N PRO A 53 13.76 3.91 4.67
CA PRO A 53 14.06 4.95 5.66
C PRO A 53 14.19 6.32 5.00
N THR A 54 14.59 6.37 3.74
CA THR A 54 14.80 7.60 2.95
C THR A 54 13.60 7.95 2.06
N ASN A 55 12.48 7.23 2.17
CA ASN A 55 11.30 7.54 1.35
C ASN A 55 10.84 8.99 1.63
N PRO A 56 10.56 9.82 0.61
CA PRO A 56 10.12 11.21 0.83
C PRO A 56 8.76 11.28 1.53
N VAL A 57 7.90 10.30 1.34
CA VAL A 57 6.56 10.21 1.93
C VAL A 57 6.65 9.60 3.32
N PHE A 58 6.07 10.29 4.31
CA PHE A 58 6.05 9.83 5.70
C PHE A 58 5.43 8.44 5.86
N TYR A 59 4.37 8.15 5.11
CA TYR A 59 3.69 6.84 5.09
C TYR A 59 4.67 5.67 4.80
N GLY A 60 5.56 5.83 3.82
CA GLY A 60 6.56 4.81 3.50
C GLY A 60 7.56 4.58 4.63
N ARG A 61 8.02 5.67 5.27
CA ARG A 61 8.93 5.60 6.43
C ARG A 61 8.27 5.00 7.66
N ALA A 62 6.98 5.29 7.89
CA ALA A 62 6.21 4.73 8.99
C ALA A 62 6.02 3.22 8.83
N HIS A 63 5.70 2.75 7.62
CA HIS A 63 5.67 1.31 7.31
C HIS A 63 7.04 0.66 7.54
N TRP A 64 8.13 1.27 7.06
CA TRP A 64 9.49 0.77 7.29
C TRP A 64 9.81 0.66 8.78
N ALA A 65 9.51 1.69 9.57
CA ALA A 65 9.81 1.70 11.01
C ALA A 65 9.08 0.57 11.76
N ILE A 66 7.81 0.35 11.44
CA ILE A 66 7.00 -0.73 12.04
C ILE A 66 7.55 -2.12 11.66
N GLU A 67 7.98 -2.32 10.41
CA GLU A 67 8.52 -3.60 9.97
C GLU A 67 9.88 -3.91 10.62
N ASN A 68 10.71 -2.88 10.80
CA ASN A 68 11.96 -3.02 11.54
C ASN A 68 11.72 -3.29 13.02
N LEU A 69 10.71 -2.67 13.64
CA LEU A 69 10.31 -2.94 15.01
C LEU A 69 9.91 -4.40 15.22
N LEU A 70 9.07 -4.94 14.33
CA LEU A 70 8.63 -6.34 14.39
C LEU A 70 9.79 -7.33 14.16
N SER A 71 10.83 -6.91 13.45
CA SER A 71 12.03 -7.72 13.21
C SER A 71 12.97 -7.79 14.41
N GLN A 72 12.72 -7.04 15.49
CA GLN A 72 13.56 -7.06 16.69
C GLN A 72 13.36 -8.36 17.50
N PRO A 73 14.42 -8.85 18.18
CA PRO A 73 14.39 -10.13 18.88
C PRO A 73 13.36 -10.20 20.01
N GLU A 74 12.97 -9.06 20.58
CA GLU A 74 11.93 -8.95 21.63
C GLU A 74 10.56 -9.39 21.13
N PHE A 75 10.30 -9.31 19.82
CA PHE A 75 9.05 -9.72 19.19
C PHE A 75 9.06 -11.15 18.65
N LYS A 76 10.11 -11.95 18.91
CA LYS A 76 10.24 -13.33 18.36
C LYS A 76 9.07 -14.25 18.70
N ASP A 77 8.44 -14.05 19.86
CA ASP A 77 7.33 -14.89 20.34
C ASP A 77 6.00 -14.51 19.67
N LEU A 78 5.93 -13.32 19.06
CA LEU A 78 4.82 -12.83 18.25
C LEU A 78 5.08 -13.19 16.78
N GLN A 79 4.46 -14.26 16.27
CA GLN A 79 4.58 -14.61 14.85
C GLN A 79 3.83 -13.58 14.01
N TRP A 80 4.54 -12.86 13.15
CA TRP A 80 3.93 -11.82 12.32
C TRP A 80 4.05 -12.15 10.83
N THR A 81 3.05 -11.71 10.08
CA THR A 81 3.02 -11.80 8.62
C THR A 81 2.56 -10.46 8.04
N LEU A 82 3.31 -9.97 7.05
CA LEU A 82 3.02 -8.74 6.35
C LEU A 82 2.36 -9.06 5.00
N LEU A 83 1.12 -8.63 4.82
CA LEU A 83 0.43 -8.74 3.54
C LEU A 83 0.71 -7.49 2.73
N GLN A 84 1.48 -7.63 1.66
CA GLN A 84 1.73 -6.53 0.73
C GLN A 84 0.63 -6.51 -0.34
N PRO A 85 -0.09 -5.40 -0.50
CA PRO A 85 -1.14 -5.31 -1.50
C PRO A 85 -0.54 -5.38 -2.91
N ASN A 86 -1.18 -6.16 -3.77
CA ASN A 86 -0.81 -6.22 -5.18
C ASN A 86 -1.14 -4.90 -5.88
N PHE A 87 -0.12 -4.08 -6.11
CA PHE A 87 -0.24 -2.78 -6.77
C PHE A 87 -0.62 -2.92 -8.26
N PHE A 88 -0.30 -4.06 -8.90
CA PHE A 88 -0.55 -4.28 -10.32
C PHE A 88 -2.02 -4.13 -10.70
N THR A 89 -2.90 -4.83 -9.97
CA THR A 89 -4.33 -4.87 -10.30
C THR A 89 -5.02 -3.54 -10.07
N ALA A 90 -4.73 -2.91 -8.92
CA ALA A 90 -5.40 -1.67 -8.53
C ALA A 90 -4.95 -0.46 -9.35
N SER A 91 -3.67 -0.38 -9.72
CA SER A 91 -3.11 0.83 -10.34
C SER A 91 -2.92 0.71 -11.85
N TYR A 92 -2.54 -0.46 -12.37
CA TYR A 92 -2.27 -0.65 -13.80
C TYR A 92 -3.44 -1.28 -14.55
N LEU A 93 -4.02 -2.38 -14.03
CA LEU A 93 -5.14 -3.02 -14.72
C LEU A 93 -6.41 -2.17 -14.69
N ALA A 94 -6.71 -1.51 -13.56
CA ALA A 94 -7.87 -0.63 -13.46
C ALA A 94 -7.77 0.56 -14.44
N SER A 95 -6.62 1.24 -14.48
CA SER A 95 -6.40 2.36 -15.39
C SER A 95 -6.42 1.94 -16.86
N ALA A 96 -5.85 0.77 -17.19
CA ALA A 96 -5.93 0.19 -18.53
C ALA A 96 -7.38 -0.16 -18.93
N ALA A 97 -8.17 -0.73 -18.01
CA ALA A 97 -9.57 -1.06 -18.26
C ALA A 97 -10.41 0.21 -18.47
N GLU A 98 -10.19 1.25 -17.67
CA GLU A 98 -10.83 2.56 -17.86
C GLU A 98 -10.45 3.19 -19.20
N TRP A 99 -9.19 3.08 -19.60
CA TRP A 99 -8.70 3.55 -20.90
C TRP A 99 -9.38 2.81 -22.06
N VAL A 100 -9.45 1.47 -22.01
CA VAL A 100 -10.16 0.67 -23.04
C VAL A 100 -11.64 1.04 -23.09
N LYS A 101 -12.28 1.23 -21.93
CA LYS A 101 -13.68 1.64 -21.85
C LYS A 101 -13.91 3.02 -22.46
N ALA A 102 -13.04 3.98 -22.16
CA ALA A 102 -13.10 5.33 -22.74
C ALA A 102 -12.89 5.32 -24.26
N TYR A 103 -11.94 4.51 -24.75
CA TYR A 103 -11.68 4.35 -26.18
C TYR A 103 -12.89 3.76 -26.91
N ARG A 104 -13.52 2.72 -26.34
CA ARG A 104 -14.74 2.12 -26.90
C ARG A 104 -15.88 3.11 -27.04
N THR A 105 -16.05 4.02 -26.09
CA THR A 105 -17.14 5.02 -26.09
C THR A 105 -16.84 6.20 -27.01
N THR A 106 -15.58 6.64 -27.10
CA THR A 106 -15.23 7.92 -27.76
C THR A 106 -14.52 7.76 -29.11
N GLY A 107 -14.00 6.58 -29.42
CA GLY A 107 -13.18 6.32 -30.61
C GLY A 107 -11.81 7.02 -30.62
N LYS A 108 -11.42 7.70 -29.54
CA LYS A 108 -10.19 8.48 -29.44
C LYS A 108 -9.27 7.90 -28.37
N VAL A 109 -7.99 7.73 -28.70
CA VAL A 109 -6.96 7.38 -27.71
C VAL A 109 -6.48 8.68 -27.05
N CYS A 110 -6.79 8.86 -25.77
CA CYS A 110 -6.10 9.86 -24.95
C CYS A 110 -4.92 9.16 -24.28
N VAL A 111 -3.73 9.77 -24.31
CA VAL A 111 -2.54 9.24 -23.61
C VAL A 111 -2.74 9.44 -22.11
N VAL A 112 -2.70 8.36 -21.35
CA VAL A 112 -2.61 8.43 -19.88
C VAL A 112 -1.14 8.66 -19.54
N ARG A 113 -0.77 9.91 -19.23
CA ARG A 113 0.54 10.18 -18.61
C ARG A 113 0.52 9.62 -17.18
N GLY A 114 1.51 8.79 -16.86
CA GLY A 114 1.58 8.07 -15.59
C GLY A 114 1.57 8.98 -14.34
N LEU A 115 0.89 8.46 -13.31
CA LEU A 115 0.88 8.73 -11.85
C LEU A 115 0.90 10.15 -11.27
N ASN A 116 1.30 11.20 -11.98
CA ASN A 116 1.24 12.56 -11.45
C ASN A 116 0.30 13.40 -12.32
N SER A 117 -0.88 13.67 -11.75
CA SER A 117 -1.88 14.65 -12.16
C SER A 117 -1.42 15.64 -13.23
N LEU A 118 -2.10 15.65 -14.38
CA LEU A 118 -2.73 16.82 -14.99
C LEU A 118 -3.32 16.43 -16.37
N GLY A 119 -4.60 16.06 -16.37
CA GLY A 119 -5.46 16.11 -17.56
C GLY A 119 -5.35 14.96 -18.57
N TYR A 120 -6.50 14.53 -19.08
CA TYR A 120 -6.59 13.75 -20.30
C TYR A 120 -6.26 14.68 -21.49
N ALA A 121 -5.06 14.55 -22.06
CA ALA A 121 -4.75 15.23 -23.31
C ALA A 121 -5.39 14.46 -24.47
N CYS A 122 -6.55 14.93 -24.93
CA CYS A 122 -7.20 14.38 -26.12
C CYS A 122 -7.21 15.43 -27.24
N GLY A 123 -6.34 15.25 -28.24
CA GLY A 123 -6.23 16.15 -29.40
C GLY A 123 -5.09 15.78 -30.34
N PRO A 124 -5.06 16.30 -31.58
CA PRO A 124 -4.09 15.94 -32.64
C PRO A 124 -2.61 16.20 -32.28
N ARG A 125 -2.34 17.00 -31.24
CA ARG A 125 -1.00 17.19 -30.68
C ARG A 125 -0.44 15.98 -29.92
N ALA A 126 -1.30 15.12 -29.36
CA ALA A 126 -0.87 13.97 -28.56
C ALA A 126 -0.22 12.86 -29.41
N VAL A 127 -0.60 12.77 -30.69
CA VAL A 127 -0.04 11.77 -31.62
C VAL A 127 1.36 12.18 -32.10
N ALA A 128 1.67 13.48 -32.17
CA ALA A 128 2.96 13.98 -32.63
C ALA A 128 4.11 13.75 -31.63
N GLU A 129 3.81 13.65 -30.33
CA GLU A 129 4.80 13.40 -29.28
C GLU A 129 5.04 11.91 -28.98
N ALA A 130 4.09 11.03 -29.33
CA ALA A 130 4.26 9.58 -29.20
C ALA A 130 5.20 8.96 -30.25
N THR A 131 5.49 9.68 -31.35
CA THR A 131 6.38 9.25 -32.42
C THR A 131 7.85 9.67 -32.21
N ARG A 132 8.18 10.26 -31.05
CA ARG A 132 9.57 10.50 -30.61
C ARG A 132 9.92 9.61 -29.43
N CYS A 133 9.93 8.31 -29.69
CA CYS A 133 10.78 7.35 -28.97
C CYS A 133 11.86 6.87 -29.93
#